data_AF-A0A3D0SQ44-F1
#
_entry.id   AF-A0A3D0SQ44-F1
#
_cell.length_a   1.000
_cell.length_b   1.000
_cell.length_c   1.000
_cell.angle_alpha   90.00
_cell.angle_beta   90.00
_cell.angle_gamma   90.00
#
_symmetry.space_group_name_H-M   'P 1'
#
loop_
_entity.id
_entity.type
_entity.pdbx_description
1 polymer ?
#
loop_
_entity_poly.entity_id
_entity_poly.type
_entity_poly.pdbx_seq_one_letter_code
_entity_poly.pdbx_strand_id
1 'polypeptide(L)'
;PGNIFVNAEDPDDPRYIAVDFGIIGTLSPTDQHYLAENFLAFFQRDYRRVAELHIESGWVPPETRVDEFESAIRTVSEPIFDRPLKDISFGGFLLTLFQTARRFNMEVQP
;
A
#
# COMPACT_ATOMS: atom_id res chain seq x y z
N PRO A 1 -10.98 1.66 -15.83
CA PRO A 1 -11.76 0.42 -15.65
C PRO A 1 -12.05 -0.23 -17.00
N GLY A 2 -11.46 -1.40 -17.25
CA GLY A 2 -11.58 -2.12 -18.53
C GLY A 2 -10.93 -3.51 -18.53
N ASN A 3 -10.16 -3.83 -17.49
CA ASN A 3 -9.33 -5.03 -17.43
C ASN A 3 -9.94 -6.17 -16.60
N ILE A 4 -11.04 -5.89 -15.90
CA ILE A 4 -11.77 -6.83 -15.04
C ILE A 4 -13.25 -6.77 -15.40
N PHE A 5 -13.85 -7.92 -15.67
CA PHE A 5 -15.27 -8.11 -15.93
C PHE A 5 -15.87 -9.09 -14.92
N VAL A 6 -17.19 -9.03 -14.74
CA VAL A 6 -17.95 -9.98 -13.92
C VAL A 6 -18.73 -10.89 -14.86
N ASN A 7 -18.48 -12.20 -14.79
CA ASN A 7 -19.37 -13.21 -15.33
C ASN A 7 -20.44 -13.52 -14.27
N ALA A 8 -21.68 -13.14 -14.57
CA ALA A 8 -22.86 -13.37 -13.73
C ALA A 8 -23.83 -14.39 -14.36
N GLU A 9 -23.34 -15.28 -15.23
CA GLU A 9 -24.14 -16.37 -15.82
C GLU A 9 -24.68 -17.32 -14.75
N ASP A 10 -23.90 -17.55 -13.69
CA ASP A 10 -24.34 -18.18 -12.44
C ASP A 10 -24.33 -17.12 -11.32
N PRO A 11 -25.50 -16.60 -10.90
CA PRO A 11 -25.57 -15.62 -9.81
C PRO A 11 -25.18 -16.18 -8.44
N ASP A 12 -25.27 -17.50 -8.23
CA ASP A 12 -24.88 -18.16 -6.98
C ASP A 12 -23.36 -18.42 -6.92
N ASP A 13 -22.68 -18.44 -8.08
CA ASP A 13 -21.21 -18.54 -8.22
C ASP A 13 -20.66 -17.56 -9.29
N PRO A 14 -20.69 -16.24 -9.04
CA PRO A 14 -20.19 -15.26 -10.00
C PRO A 14 -18.66 -15.30 -10.08
N ARG A 15 -18.13 -15.12 -11.30
CA ARG A 15 -16.68 -15.20 -11.57
C ARG A 15 -16.13 -13.89 -12.06
N TYR A 16 -14.89 -13.57 -11.68
CA TYR A 16 -14.14 -12.45 -12.26
C TYR A 16 -13.36 -12.90 -13.49
N ILE A 17 -13.39 -12.10 -14.53
CA ILE A 17 -12.59 -12.29 -15.76
C ILE A 17 -11.58 -11.16 -15.84
N ALA A 18 -10.29 -11.48 -15.70
CA ALA A 18 -9.20 -10.56 -15.99
C ALA A 18 -8.76 -10.75 -17.44
N VAL A 19 -8.67 -9.66 -18.21
CA VAL A 19 -8.33 -9.72 -19.66
C VAL A 19 -7.00 -9.06 -20.02
N ASP A 20 -6.45 -8.23 -19.13
CA ASP A 20 -5.21 -7.50 -19.36
C ASP A 20 -4.23 -7.80 -18.23
N PHE A 21 -3.02 -8.16 -18.64
CA PHE A 21 -1.91 -8.56 -17.79
C PHE A 21 -0.65 -7.73 -18.07
N GLY A 22 -0.78 -6.60 -18.77
CA GLY A 22 0.33 -5.76 -19.23
C GLY A 22 1.13 -5.07 -18.12
N ILE A 23 0.61 -5.04 -16.89
CA ILE A 23 1.29 -4.49 -15.70
C ILE A 23 1.69 -5.57 -14.68
N ILE A 24 1.70 -6.86 -15.07
CA ILE A 24 2.16 -7.92 -14.19
C ILE A 24 3.67 -7.82 -13.97
N GLY A 25 4.08 -7.91 -12.70
CA GLY A 25 5.47 -8.05 -12.28
C GLY A 25 5.69 -9.34 -11.48
N THR A 26 6.96 -9.70 -11.29
CA THR A 26 7.37 -10.79 -10.39
C THR A 26 7.94 -10.19 -9.12
N LEU A 27 7.58 -10.75 -7.97
CA LEU A 27 8.15 -10.38 -6.67
C LEU A 27 9.17 -11.43 -6.23
N SER A 28 10.35 -10.98 -5.78
CA SER A 28 11.30 -11.87 -5.14
C SER A 28 10.74 -12.40 -3.81
N PRO A 29 11.23 -13.54 -3.29
CA PRO A 29 10.81 -14.02 -1.97
C PRO A 29 11.00 -12.97 -0.86
N THR A 30 12.04 -12.15 -0.96
CA THR A 30 12.31 -11.04 -0.04
C THR A 30 11.22 -9.96 -0.12
N ASP A 31 10.83 -9.56 -1.33
CA ASP A 31 9.77 -8.56 -1.51
C ASP A 31 8.41 -9.08 -1.02
N GLN A 32 8.13 -10.37 -1.25
CA GLN A 32 6.91 -11.00 -0.74
C GLN A 32 6.87 -10.98 0.79
N HIS A 33 7.99 -11.28 1.45
CA HIS A 33 8.07 -11.24 2.91
C HIS A 33 7.90 -9.82 3.44
N TYR A 34 8.62 -8.85 2.86
CA TYR A 34 8.49 -7.43 3.19
C TYR A 34 7.04 -6.95 3.05
N LEU A 35 6.39 -7.23 1.91
CA LEU A 35 5.00 -6.82 1.68
C LEU A 35 4.05 -7.45 2.69
N ALA A 36 4.23 -8.74 3.02
CA ALA A 36 3.41 -9.42 4.01
C ALA A 36 3.56 -8.81 5.41
N GLU A 37 4.80 -8.55 5.84
CA GLU A 37 5.06 -7.90 7.12
C GLU A 37 4.52 -6.47 7.16
N ASN A 38 4.68 -5.71 6.08
CA ASN A 38 4.21 -4.34 5.97
C ASN A 38 2.68 -4.29 6.07
N PHE A 39 1.97 -5.16 5.35
CA PHE A 39 0.51 -5.25 5.46
C PHE A 39 0.06 -5.64 6.86
N LEU A 40 0.71 -6.64 7.48
CA LEU A 40 0.38 -7.06 8.84
C LEU A 40 0.55 -5.91 9.84
N ALA A 41 1.69 -5.22 9.80
CA ALA A 41 1.98 -4.08 10.65
C ALA A 41 0.98 -2.94 10.42
N PHE A 42 0.66 -2.64 9.15
CA PHE A 42 -0.31 -1.61 8.80
C PHE A 42 -1.71 -1.90 9.35
N PHE A 43 -2.20 -3.14 9.21
CA PHE A 43 -3.51 -3.54 9.75
C PHE A 43 -3.54 -3.59 11.27
N GLN A 44 -2.41 -3.89 11.91
CA GLN A 44 -2.26 -3.81 13.37
C GLN A 44 -2.03 -2.39 13.89
N ARG A 45 -1.96 -1.39 12.99
CA ARG A 45 -1.64 0.01 13.30
C ARG A 45 -0.26 0.18 13.94
N ASP A 46 0.63 -0.77 13.70
CA ASP A 46 2.04 -0.70 14.09
C ASP A 46 2.81 0.14 13.06
N TYR A 47 2.56 1.44 13.06
CA TYR A 47 3.20 2.38 12.13
C TYR A 47 4.70 2.47 12.33
N ARG A 48 5.20 2.11 13.53
CA ARG A 48 6.63 2.05 13.80
C ARG A 48 7.25 0.91 13.01
N ARG A 49 6.66 -0.29 13.07
CA ARG A 49 7.14 -1.42 12.28
C ARG A 49 7.01 -1.16 10.78
N VAL A 50 5.96 -0.46 10.33
CA VAL A 50 5.87 -0.01 8.95
C VAL A 50 7.06 0.88 8.58
N ALA A 51 7.41 1.88 9.39
CA ALA A 51 8.55 2.76 9.13
C ALA A 51 9.89 2.00 9.09
N GLU A 52 10.12 1.10 10.06
CA GLU A 52 11.32 0.26 10.13
C GLU A 52 11.46 -0.62 8.89
N LEU A 53 10.39 -1.32 8.48
CA LEU A 53 10.38 -2.18 7.30
C LEU A 53 10.74 -1.45 6.02
N HIS A 54 10.24 -0.22 5.82
CA HIS A 54 10.54 0.59 4.63
C HIS A 54 12.02 1.04 4.57
N ILE A 55 12.65 1.24 5.74
CA ILE A 55 14.08 1.55 5.83
C ILE A 55 14.92 0.29 5.62
N GLU A 56 14.55 -0.82 6.28
CA GLU A 56 15.23 -2.13 6.16
C GLU A 56 15.23 -2.66 4.72
N SER A 57 14.12 -2.44 3.99
CA SER A 57 13.96 -2.84 2.60
C SER A 57 14.64 -1.90 1.59
N GLY A 58 15.19 -0.77 2.05
CA GLY A 58 15.91 0.19 1.21
C GLY A 58 15.01 1.08 0.35
N TRP A 59 13.68 1.07 0.55
CA TRP A 59 12.78 2.00 -0.14
C TRP A 59 12.94 3.43 0.37
N VAL A 60 13.34 3.58 1.63
CA VAL A 60 13.61 4.84 2.31
C VAL A 60 15.08 4.85 2.76
N PRO A 61 15.81 5.98 2.66
CA PRO A 61 17.22 6.02 3.03
C PRO A 61 17.47 5.63 4.50
N PRO A 62 18.56 4.92 4.81
CA PRO A 62 18.86 4.40 6.14
C PRO A 62 19.08 5.47 7.21
N GLU A 63 19.45 6.69 6.82
CA GLU A 63 19.59 7.84 7.70
C GLU A 63 18.25 8.48 8.10
N THR A 64 17.14 8.02 7.52
CA THR A 64 15.81 8.52 7.84
C THR A 64 15.48 8.24 9.30
N ARG A 65 15.02 9.28 9.99
CA ARG A 65 14.54 9.17 11.37
C ARG A 65 13.23 8.38 11.42
N VAL A 66 13.31 7.18 12.03
CA VAL A 66 12.18 6.26 12.19
C VAL A 66 10.98 6.93 12.86
N ASP A 67 11.21 7.75 13.89
CA ASP A 67 10.15 8.43 14.64
C ASP A 67 9.43 9.51 13.81
N GLU A 68 10.18 10.24 12.98
CA GLU A 68 9.59 11.22 12.06
C GLU A 68 8.78 10.54 10.97
N PHE A 69 9.28 9.42 10.44
CA PHE A 69 8.59 8.68 9.40
C PHE A 69 7.34 7.94 9.91
N GLU A 70 7.42 7.32 11.09
CA GLU A 70 6.27 6.75 11.80
C GLU A 70 5.15 7.78 11.96
N SER A 71 5.49 8.98 12.45
CA SER A 71 4.52 10.07 12.66
C SER A 71 3.84 10.48 11.36
N ALA A 72 4.60 10.51 10.27
CA ALA A 72 4.06 10.84 8.95
C ALA A 72 3.11 9.75 8.43
N ILE A 73 3.48 8.46 8.54
CA ILE A 73 2.61 7.32 8.19
C ILE A 73 1.32 7.37 9.01
N ARG A 74 1.43 7.53 10.33
CA ARG A 74 0.28 7.65 11.24
C ARG A 74 -0.66 8.77 10.81
N THR A 75 -0.11 9.94 10.50
CA THR A 75 -0.89 11.13 10.10
C THR A 75 -1.71 10.87 8.83
N VAL A 76 -1.17 10.14 7.86
CA VAL A 76 -1.88 9.84 6.60
C VAL A 76 -2.85 8.67 6.72
N SER A 77 -2.58 7.70 7.59
CA SER A 77 -3.35 6.45 7.70
C SER A 77 -4.50 6.53 8.70
N GLU A 78 -4.33 7.21 9.82
CA GLU A 78 -5.36 7.34 10.87
C GLU A 78 -6.71 7.88 10.36
N PRO A 79 -6.76 8.91 9.48
CA PRO A 79 -8.04 9.46 9.02
C PRO A 79 -8.88 8.50 8.17
N ILE A 80 -8.28 7.46 7.58
CA ILE A 80 -8.98 6.51 6.70
C ILE A 80 -9.24 5.16 7.38
N PHE A 81 -8.60 4.90 8.53
CA PHE A 81 -8.73 3.62 9.22
C PHE A 81 -10.17 3.38 9.69
N ASP A 82 -10.66 2.14 9.56
CA ASP A 82 -12.05 1.74 9.86
C ASP A 82 -13.15 2.53 9.13
N ARG A 83 -12.81 3.30 8.08
CA ARG A 83 -13.82 4.00 7.27
C ARG A 83 -14.16 3.21 6.01
N PRO A 84 -15.46 3.07 5.68
CA PRO A 84 -15.86 2.49 4.41
C PRO A 84 -15.26 3.27 3.23
N LEU A 85 -14.85 2.56 2.16
CA LEU A 85 -14.23 3.18 0.99
C LEU A 85 -15.09 4.30 0.37
N LYS A 86 -16.42 4.16 0.42
CA LYS A 86 -17.39 5.16 -0.03
C LYS A 86 -17.35 6.49 0.75
N ASP A 87 -16.80 6.46 1.96
CA ASP A 87 -16.76 7.58 2.91
C ASP A 87 -15.36 8.23 2.95
N ILE A 88 -14.40 7.75 2.14
CA ILE A 88 -13.06 8.33 2.01
C ILE A 88 -12.80 8.83 0.59
N SER A 89 -12.12 9.98 0.49
CA SER A 89 -11.54 10.41 -0.79
C SER A 89 -10.28 9.59 -1.04
N PHE A 90 -10.43 8.42 -1.68
CA PHE A 90 -9.29 7.53 -1.93
C PHE A 90 -8.22 8.20 -2.81
N GLY A 91 -8.62 8.97 -3.83
CA GLY A 91 -7.68 9.74 -4.64
C GLY A 91 -6.94 10.82 -3.84
N GLY A 92 -7.63 11.53 -2.94
CA GLY A 92 -7.01 12.49 -2.03
C GLY A 92 -6.01 11.81 -1.08
N PHE A 93 -6.38 10.65 -0.52
CA PHE A 93 -5.51 9.83 0.29
C PHE A 93 -4.24 9.41 -0.46
N LEU A 94 -4.37 8.85 -1.67
CA LEU A 94 -3.20 8.46 -2.48
C LEU A 94 -2.27 9.64 -2.77
N LEU A 95 -2.83 10.81 -3.09
CA LEU A 95 -2.02 12.03 -3.30
C LEU A 95 -1.25 12.42 -2.03
N THR A 96 -1.91 12.42 -0.87
CA THR A 96 -1.27 12.73 0.42
C THR A 96 -0.21 11.70 0.78
N LEU A 97 -0.47 10.42 0.52
CA LEU A 97 0.46 9.32 0.74
C LEU A 97 1.74 9.52 -0.09
N PHE A 98 1.61 9.75 -1.40
CA PHE A 98 2.78 9.98 -2.27
C PHE A 98 3.54 11.26 -1.95
N GLN A 99 2.85 12.35 -1.61
CA GLN A 99 3.50 13.58 -1.16
C GLN A 99 4.30 13.36 0.12
N THR A 100 3.77 12.56 1.03
CA THR A 100 4.45 12.21 2.28
C THR A 100 5.67 11.35 2.00
N ALA A 101 5.54 10.28 1.22
CA ALA A 101 6.64 9.40 0.80
C ALA A 101 7.80 10.19 0.16
N ARG A 102 7.49 11.17 -0.71
CA ARG A 102 8.50 12.03 -1.34
C ARG A 102 9.30 12.88 -0.35
N ARG A 103 8.74 13.28 0.79
CA ARG A 103 9.47 14.04 1.82
C ARG A 103 10.56 13.22 2.48
N PHE A 104 10.41 11.90 2.49
CA PHE A 104 11.38 10.95 3.03
C PHE A 104 12.31 10.40 1.95
N ASN A 105 12.37 11.03 0.77
CA ASN A 105 13.15 10.57 -0.38
C ASN A 105 12.90 9.09 -0.71
N MET A 106 11.65 8.64 -0.53
CA MET A 106 11.28 7.28 -0.89
C MET A 106 11.42 7.11 -2.41
N GLU A 107 12.33 6.24 -2.82
CA GLU A 107 12.47 5.88 -4.23
C GLU A 107 11.44 4.80 -4.56
N VAL A 108 10.40 5.19 -5.28
CA VAL A 108 9.52 4.21 -5.90
C VAL A 108 10.31 3.59 -7.05
N GLN A 109 10.90 2.42 -6.80
CA GLN A 109 11.60 1.66 -7.84
C GLN A 109 10.62 1.39 -9.00
N PRO A 110 11.06 1.57 -10.26
CA PRO A 110 10.22 1.32 -11.45
C PRO A 110 9.84 -0.15 -11.62
#